data_AF-A0A939YZV0-F1
#
_entry.id   AF-A0A939YZV0-F1
#
_cell.length_a   1.000
_cell.length_b   1.000
_cell.length_c   1.000
_cell.angle_alpha   90.00
_cell.angle_beta   90.00
_cell.angle_gamma   90.00
#
_symmetry.space_group_name_H-M   'P 1'
#
loop_
_entity.id
_entity.type
_entity.pdbx_description
1 polymer ?
#
loop_
_entity_poly.entity_id
_entity_poly.type
_entity_poly.pdbx_seq_one_letter_code
_entity_poly.pdbx_strand_id
1 'polypeptide(L)'
;MDMQGYDREAAAAFMLPKLNKAEFRPIAADAPVLVAQAIDADFAYMKSAGILTEEGLMGDAYYDDDDAFEFILDHMAKARRAKEKDMDALAAFVDQYMELQEQYLSESGLLSWD
;
A
#
# COMPACT_ATOMS: atom_id res chain seq x y z
N MET A 1 14.78 7.90 -21.89
CA MET A 1 14.57 7.16 -20.64
C MET A 1 13.07 7.13 -20.49
N ASP A 2 12.45 5.99 -20.77
CA ASP A 2 11.02 5.84 -20.52
C ASP A 2 10.85 5.92 -19.00
N MET A 3 10.08 6.89 -18.52
CA MET A 3 9.63 6.89 -17.12
C MET A 3 8.83 5.61 -16.95
N GLN A 4 9.43 4.61 -16.29
CA GLN A 4 8.79 3.34 -16.04
C GLN A 4 7.72 3.61 -14.99
N GLY A 5 6.44 3.56 -15.39
CA GLY A 5 5.31 3.75 -14.47
C GLY A 5 5.31 2.72 -13.34
N TYR A 6 4.43 2.90 -12.35
CA TYR A 6 4.38 2.03 -11.18
C TYR A 6 4.25 0.54 -11.55
N ASP A 7 5.30 -0.23 -11.25
CA ASP A 7 5.33 -1.69 -11.43
C ASP A 7 4.95 -2.39 -10.12
N ARG A 8 3.77 -3.02 -10.12
CA ARG A 8 3.21 -3.72 -8.95
C ARG A 8 4.04 -4.94 -8.56
N GLU A 9 4.58 -5.67 -9.53
CA GLU A 9 5.37 -6.87 -9.27
C GLU A 9 6.73 -6.49 -8.69
N ALA A 10 7.36 -5.43 -9.23
CA ALA A 10 8.60 -4.89 -8.69
C ALA A 10 8.42 -4.32 -7.27
N ALA A 11 7.33 -3.58 -7.01
CA ALA A 11 6.99 -3.09 -5.68
C ALA A 11 6.84 -4.26 -4.68
N ALA A 12 6.07 -5.29 -5.05
CA ALA A 12 5.89 -6.45 -4.18
C ALA A 12 7.22 -7.19 -3.92
N ALA A 13 8.05 -7.37 -4.95
CA ALA A 13 9.38 -7.97 -4.80
C ALA A 13 10.32 -7.12 -3.93
N PHE A 14 10.17 -5.80 -3.95
CA PHE A 14 10.94 -4.87 -3.11
C PHE A 14 10.52 -4.95 -1.64
N MET A 15 9.22 -4.99 -1.35
CA MET A 15 8.64 -4.92 -0.01
C MET A 15 8.75 -6.25 0.75
N LEU A 16 8.43 -7.37 0.09
CA LEU A 16 8.33 -8.68 0.75
C LEU A 16 9.54 -9.10 1.60
N PRO A 17 10.80 -8.92 1.14
CA PRO A 17 11.96 -9.25 1.96
C PRO A 17 12.23 -8.25 3.10
N LYS A 18 11.64 -7.05 3.07
CA LYS A 18 11.85 -5.99 4.07
C LYS A 18 10.82 -5.99 5.20
N LEU A 19 9.67 -6.64 5.01
CA LEU A 19 8.63 -6.75 6.02
C LEU A 19 9.12 -7.41 7.32
N ASN A 20 8.87 -6.76 8.46
CA ASN A 20 9.04 -7.34 9.77
C ASN A 20 7.80 -8.17 10.17
N LYS A 21 7.81 -9.45 9.79
CA LYS A 21 6.75 -10.43 10.06
C LYS A 21 6.46 -10.67 11.55
N ALA A 22 7.30 -10.20 12.46
CA ALA A 22 7.06 -10.35 13.89
C ALA A 22 5.91 -9.46 14.38
N GLU A 23 5.77 -8.25 13.82
CA GLU A 23 4.75 -7.27 14.23
C GLU A 23 3.33 -7.66 13.83
N PHE A 24 3.19 -8.44 12.74
CA PHE A 24 1.89 -8.92 12.24
C PHE A 24 1.81 -10.45 12.20
N ARG A 25 2.48 -11.12 13.16
CA ARG A 25 2.63 -12.59 13.21
C ARG A 25 1.36 -13.40 12.91
N PRO A 26 0.15 -13.05 13.42
CA PRO A 26 -1.06 -13.83 13.16
C PRO A 26 -1.44 -13.97 11.68
N ILE A 27 -1.07 -13.00 10.85
CA ILE A 27 -1.40 -12.94 9.42
C ILE A 27 -0.16 -13.03 8.52
N ALA A 28 1.05 -13.14 9.10
CA ALA A 28 2.30 -13.07 8.37
C ALA A 28 2.54 -14.22 7.36
N ALA A 29 1.84 -15.34 7.50
CA ALA A 29 1.87 -16.43 6.52
C ALA A 29 1.35 -15.98 5.15
N ASP A 30 0.46 -14.99 5.12
CA ASP A 30 -0.17 -14.45 3.92
C ASP A 30 0.55 -13.21 3.37
N ALA A 31 1.79 -12.90 3.80
CA ALA A 31 2.48 -11.66 3.45
C ALA A 31 2.46 -11.30 1.94
N PRO A 32 2.68 -12.23 0.98
CA PRO A 32 2.55 -11.93 -0.45
C PRO A 32 1.15 -11.45 -0.85
N VAL A 33 0.11 -12.06 -0.27
CA VAL A 33 -1.29 -11.69 -0.52
C VAL A 33 -1.60 -10.34 0.13
N LEU A 34 -1.10 -10.10 1.35
CA LEU A 34 -1.28 -8.83 2.05
C LEU A 34 -0.68 -7.66 1.26
N VAL A 35 0.54 -7.81 0.73
CA VAL A 35 1.18 -6.79 -0.10
C VAL A 35 0.38 -6.51 -1.37
N ALA A 36 -0.05 -7.54 -2.09
CA ALA A 36 -0.89 -7.35 -3.28
C ALA A 36 -2.20 -6.63 -2.95
N GLN A 37 -2.86 -7.01 -1.85
CA GLN A 37 -4.10 -6.37 -1.39
C GLN A 37 -3.90 -4.91 -0.99
N ALA A 38 -2.78 -4.59 -0.32
CA ALA A 38 -2.47 -3.21 0.05
C ALA A 38 -2.22 -2.34 -1.18
N ILE A 39 -1.43 -2.83 -2.16
CA ILE A 39 -1.21 -2.12 -3.43
C ILE A 39 -2.54 -1.85 -4.14
N ASP A 40 -3.43 -2.86 -4.23
CA ASP A 40 -4.72 -2.67 -4.88
C ASP A 40 -5.61 -1.66 -4.13
N ALA A 41 -5.62 -1.71 -2.79
CA ALA A 41 -6.39 -0.79 -1.96
C ALA A 41 -5.85 0.64 -2.04
N ASP A 42 -4.54 0.82 -2.07
CA ASP A 42 -3.85 2.10 -2.20
C ASP A 42 -4.14 2.77 -3.55
N PHE A 43 -4.11 2.00 -4.64
CA PHE A 43 -4.58 2.48 -5.95
C PHE A 43 -6.06 2.83 -5.97
N ALA A 44 -6.90 2.07 -5.26
CA ALA A 44 -8.31 2.39 -5.14
C ALA A 44 -8.55 3.67 -4.35
N TYR A 45 -7.79 3.90 -3.27
CA TYR A 45 -7.78 5.15 -2.52
C TYR A 45 -7.41 6.31 -3.45
N MET A 46 -6.27 6.22 -4.13
CA MET A 46 -5.77 7.26 -5.04
C MET A 46 -6.80 7.65 -6.09
N LYS A 47 -7.50 6.67 -6.67
CA LYS A 47 -8.60 6.95 -7.62
C LYS A 47 -9.79 7.61 -6.96
N SER A 48 -10.22 7.08 -5.81
CA SER A 48 -11.41 7.59 -5.10
C SER A 48 -11.23 9.01 -4.54
N ALA A 49 -10.01 9.36 -4.15
CA ALA A 49 -9.64 10.68 -3.65
C ALA A 49 -9.34 11.68 -4.78
N GLY A 50 -9.29 11.23 -6.05
CA GLY A 50 -8.96 12.07 -7.19
C GLY A 50 -7.48 12.40 -7.35
N ILE A 51 -6.60 11.67 -6.66
CA ILE A 51 -5.13 11.74 -6.80
C ILE A 51 -4.73 11.11 -8.14
N LEU A 52 -5.41 10.03 -8.53
CA LEU A 52 -5.35 9.45 -9.85
C LEU A 52 -6.70 9.59 -10.56
N THR A 53 -6.68 9.90 -11.85
CA THR A 53 -7.86 9.85 -12.70
C THR A 53 -8.27 8.39 -12.96
N GLU A 54 -9.47 8.19 -13.53
CA GLU A 54 -9.93 6.86 -13.98
C GLU A 54 -8.94 6.19 -14.95
N GLU A 55 -8.24 7.00 -15.74
CA GLU A 55 -7.21 6.61 -16.71
C GLU A 55 -5.84 6.37 -16.07
N GLY A 56 -5.70 6.60 -14.76
CA GLY A 56 -4.46 6.40 -13.99
C GLY A 56 -3.44 7.53 -14.15
N LEU A 57 -3.87 8.71 -14.60
CA LEU A 57 -3.03 9.92 -14.67
C LEU A 57 -3.13 10.69 -13.35
N MET A 58 -2.16 11.56 -13.06
CA MET A 58 -2.25 12.44 -11.88
C MET A 58 -3.45 13.38 -12.01
N GLY A 59 -4.29 13.40 -10.97
CA GLY A 59 -5.39 14.35 -10.82
C GLY A 59 -4.96 15.59 -10.04
N ASP A 60 -5.93 16.31 -9.49
CA ASP A 60 -5.73 17.60 -8.80
C ASP A 60 -5.65 17.48 -7.27
N ALA A 61 -5.86 16.28 -6.72
CA ALA A 61 -5.82 16.03 -5.27
C ALA A 61 -4.44 15.54 -4.82
N TYR A 62 -4.14 15.79 -3.54
CA TYR A 62 -2.90 15.34 -2.89
C TYR A 62 -3.16 14.05 -2.10
N TYR A 63 -2.11 13.24 -1.97
CA TYR A 63 -2.12 12.05 -1.12
C TYR A 63 -2.09 12.47 0.36
N ASP A 64 -3.03 11.94 1.15
CA ASP A 64 -3.10 12.14 2.60
C ASP A 64 -2.86 10.79 3.28
N ASP A 65 -1.75 10.70 4.00
CA ASP A 65 -1.29 9.44 4.60
C ASP A 65 -2.27 8.91 5.66
N ASP A 66 -2.91 9.78 6.44
CA ASP A 66 -3.85 9.35 7.49
C ASP A 66 -5.12 8.77 6.84
N ASP A 67 -5.67 9.47 5.84
CA ASP A 67 -6.84 9.00 5.09
C ASP A 67 -6.54 7.72 4.30
N ALA A 68 -5.35 7.63 3.69
CA ALA A 68 -4.91 6.46 2.95
C ALA A 68 -4.76 5.24 3.87
N PHE A 69 -4.14 5.43 5.04
CA PHE A 69 -4.01 4.38 6.04
C PHE A 69 -5.38 3.82 6.44
N GLU A 70 -6.32 4.69 6.79
CA GLU A 70 -7.68 4.29 7.18
C GLU A 70 -8.39 3.56 6.04
N PHE A 71 -8.28 4.07 4.81
CA PHE A 71 -8.89 3.45 3.63
C PHE A 71 -8.32 2.05 3.36
N ILE A 72 -7.00 1.92 3.33
CA ILE A 72 -6.32 0.65 3.05
C ILE A 72 -6.68 -0.38 4.13
N LEU A 73 -6.61 0.03 5.40
CA LEU A 73 -6.95 -0.83 6.54
C LEU A 73 -8.40 -1.34 6.45
N ASP A 74 -9.38 -0.45 6.23
CA ASP A 74 -10.78 -0.82 6.11
C ASP A 74 -11.04 -1.70 4.89
N HIS A 75 -10.43 -1.39 3.74
CA HIS A 75 -10.57 -2.16 2.51
C HIS A 75 -10.03 -3.58 2.70
N MET A 76 -8.84 -3.73 3.26
CA MET A 76 -8.24 -5.03 3.55
C MET A 76 -9.04 -5.80 4.60
N ALA A 77 -9.51 -5.14 5.65
CA ALA A 77 -10.32 -5.77 6.70
C ALA A 77 -11.61 -6.36 6.10
N LYS A 78 -12.29 -5.61 5.23
CA LYS A 78 -13.49 -6.07 4.50
C LYS A 78 -13.17 -7.23 3.57
N ALA A 79 -12.12 -7.12 2.74
CA ALA A 79 -11.72 -8.16 1.79
C ALA A 79 -11.40 -9.49 2.49
N ARG A 80 -10.75 -9.43 3.66
CA ARG A 80 -10.35 -10.59 4.46
C ARG A 80 -11.42 -11.09 5.42
N ARG A 81 -12.52 -10.34 5.60
CA ARG A 81 -13.48 -10.54 6.70
C ARG A 81 -12.76 -10.64 8.04
N ALA A 82 -11.80 -9.73 8.25
CA ALA A 82 -10.94 -9.71 9.41
C ALA A 82 -11.78 -9.63 10.69
N LYS A 83 -11.33 -10.33 11.73
CA LYS A 83 -11.94 -10.26 13.06
C LYS A 83 -11.24 -9.15 13.84
N GLU A 84 -11.91 -8.62 14.86
CA GLU A 84 -11.36 -7.59 15.76
C GLU A 84 -9.96 -7.96 16.27
N LYS A 85 -9.75 -9.21 16.68
CA LYS A 85 -8.45 -9.73 17.14
C LYS A 85 -7.31 -9.71 16.09
N ASP A 86 -7.64 -9.57 14.81
CA ASP A 86 -6.69 -9.56 13.69
C ASP A 86 -6.44 -8.11 13.21
N MET A 87 -7.20 -7.12 13.71
CA MET A 87 -7.12 -5.72 13.28
C MET A 87 -5.80 -5.06 13.66
N ASP A 88 -5.30 -5.30 14.87
CA ASP A 88 -4.00 -4.74 15.30
C ASP A 88 -2.85 -5.24 14.41
N ALA A 89 -2.87 -6.54 14.07
CA ALA A 89 -1.88 -7.12 13.17
C ALA A 89 -2.03 -6.59 11.74
N LEU A 90 -3.25 -6.31 11.30
CA LEU A 90 -3.50 -5.72 9.98
C LEU A 90 -3.02 -4.26 9.94
N ALA A 91 -3.32 -3.47 10.97
CA ALA A 91 -2.85 -2.09 11.11
C ALA A 91 -1.31 -2.03 11.11
N ALA A 92 -0.65 -2.88 11.90
CA ALA A 92 0.81 -2.98 11.92
C ALA A 92 1.43 -3.40 10.57
N PHE A 93 0.69 -4.16 9.76
CA PHE A 93 1.10 -4.49 8.40
C PHE A 93 0.90 -3.29 7.45
N VAL A 94 -0.22 -2.57 7.53
CA VAL A 94 -0.50 -1.40 6.68
C VAL A 94 0.52 -0.29 6.92
N ASP A 95 0.86 -0.04 8.19
CA ASP A 95 1.90 0.90 8.60
C ASP A 95 3.25 0.60 7.90
N GLN A 96 3.72 -0.64 8.03
CA GLN A 96 4.94 -1.08 7.33
C GLN A 96 4.82 -1.02 5.81
N TYR A 97 3.63 -1.32 5.25
CA TYR A 97 3.40 -1.21 3.81
C TYR A 97 3.59 0.23 3.34
N MET A 98 3.03 1.22 4.03
CA MET A 98 3.10 2.63 3.64
C MET A 98 4.53 3.15 3.68
N GLU A 99 5.29 2.84 4.73
CA GLU A 99 6.72 3.18 4.81
C GLU A 99 7.52 2.57 3.65
N LEU A 100 7.28 1.29 3.33
CA LEU A 100 7.99 0.60 2.25
C LEU A 100 7.55 1.06 0.86
N GLN A 101 6.30 1.50 0.73
CA GLN A 101 5.74 2.07 -0.49
C GLN A 101 6.40 3.40 -0.79
N GLU A 102 6.50 4.29 0.18
CA GLU A 102 7.20 5.57 0.05
C GLU A 102 8.67 5.36 -0.35
N GLN A 103 9.36 4.43 0.33
CA GLN A 103 10.74 4.07 0.00
C GLN A 103 10.88 3.56 -1.44
N TYR A 104 9.98 2.66 -1.86
CA TYR A 104 10.00 2.14 -3.22
C TYR A 104 9.79 3.26 -4.27
N LEU A 105 8.81 4.14 -4.04
CA LEU A 105 8.54 5.25 -4.94
C LEU A 105 9.73 6.22 -5.03
N SER A 106 10.40 6.48 -3.91
CA SER A 106 11.61 7.31 -3.88
C SER A 106 12.79 6.65 -4.62
N GLU A 107 13.10 5.38 -4.32
CA GLU A 107 14.22 4.66 -4.94
C GLU A 107 14.02 4.38 -6.43
N SER A 108 12.77 4.25 -6.88
CA SER A 108 12.41 4.08 -8.29
C SER A 108 12.34 5.41 -9.06
N GLY A 109 12.48 6.55 -8.39
CA GLY A 109 12.37 7.88 -8.99
C GLY A 109 10.94 8.26 -9.39
N LEU A 110 9.93 7.58 -8.83
CA LEU A 110 8.51 7.86 -9.02
C LEU A 110 7.97 8.93 -8.07
N LEU A 111 8.65 9.16 -6.95
CA LEU A 111 8.35 10.21 -5.98
C LEU A 111 9.62 11.05 -5.75
N SER A 112 9.51 12.35 -5.97
CA SER A 112 10.54 13.34 -5.64
C SER A 112 10.00 14.31 -4.59
N TRP A 113 10.71 14.41 -3.47
CA TRP A 113 10.50 15.44 -2.46
C TRP A 113 11.23 16.72 -2.90
N ASP A 114 10.62 17.51 -3.79
CA ASP A 114 11.08 18.86 -4.15
C ASP A 114 10.31 19.94 -3.36
#